data_AF-J0D499-F1
#
_entry.id   AF-J0D499-F1
#
_cell.length_a   1.000
_cell.length_b   1.000
_cell.length_c   1.000
_cell.angle_alpha   90.00
_cell.angle_beta   90.00
_cell.angle_gamma   90.00
#
_symmetry.space_group_name_H-M   'P 1'
#
loop_
_entity.id
_entity.type
_entity.pdbx_description
1 polymer ?
#
loop_
_entity_poly.entity_id
_entity_poly.type
_entity_poly.pdbx_seq_one_letter_code
_entity_poly.pdbx_strand_id
1 'polypeptide(L)' 'LTKRAFMARLNEIWGQAGMQRVSGHCFRIGGTTALLRAGVAPEVVKTAGRWKSDAFMRYWR' A
#
# COMPACT_ATOMS: atom_id res chain seq x y z
N LEU A 1 -0.90 -11.89 -12.57
CA LEU A 1 0.20 -10.90 -12.62
C LEU A 1 1.16 -11.14 -11.46
N THR A 2 2.48 -11.21 -11.67
CA THR A 2 3.43 -11.36 -10.55
C THR A 2 3.73 -10.01 -9.91
N LYS A 3 4.11 -9.99 -8.62
CA LYS A 3 4.58 -8.77 -7.93
C LYS A 3 5.69 -8.07 -8.74
N ARG A 4 6.63 -8.84 -9.29
CA ARG A 4 7.75 -8.30 -10.09
C ARG A 4 7.23 -7.60 -11.35
N ALA A 5 6.37 -8.25 -12.12
CA ALA A 5 5.82 -7.67 -13.35
C ALA A 5 4.99 -6.41 -13.08
N PHE A 6 4.14 -6.44 -12.04
CA PHE A 6 3.34 -5.28 -11.62
C PHE A 6 4.21 -4.09 -11.22
N MET A 7 5.18 -4.32 -10.34
CA MET A 7 6.07 -3.25 -9.87
C MET A 7 6.98 -2.70 -10.97
N ALA A 8 7.42 -3.55 -11.90
CA ALA A 8 8.22 -3.10 -13.04
C ALA A 8 7.40 -2.15 -13.93
N ARG A 9 6.17 -2.54 -14.28
CA ARG A 9 5.30 -1.73 -15.13
C ARG A 9 4.95 -0.38 -14.50
N LEU A 10 4.66 -0.35 -13.21
CA LEU A 10 4.35 0.90 -12.52
C LEU A 10 5.55 1.85 -12.44
N ASN A 11 6.73 1.33 -12.09
CA ASN A 11 7.93 2.15 -11.98
C ASN A 11 8.42 2.66 -13.35
N GLU A 12 8.13 1.95 -14.43
CA GLU A 12 8.35 2.43 -15.80
C GLU A 12 7.48 3.67 -16.08
N ILE A 13 6.17 3.57 -15.86
CA ILE A 13 5.21 4.67 -16.09
C ILE A 13 5.55 5.88 -15.20
N TRP A 14 5.79 5.64 -13.91
CA TRP A 14 6.14 6.70 -12.97
C TRP A 14 7.49 7.34 -13.24
N GLY A 15 8.47 6.56 -13.69
CA GLY A 15 9.77 7.10 -14.12
C GLY A 15 9.63 8.06 -15.29
N GLN A 16 8.77 7.75 -16.27
CA GLN A 16 8.48 8.65 -17.39
C GLN A 16 7.78 9.95 -16.94
N ALA A 17 7.01 9.90 -15.85
CA ALA A 17 6.35 11.05 -15.25
C ALA A 17 7.26 11.84 -14.27
N GLY A 18 8.56 11.51 -14.17
CA GLY A 18 9.49 12.17 -13.25
C GLY A 18 9.24 11.85 -11.77
N MET A 19 8.45 10.80 -11.47
CA MET A 19 8.15 10.40 -10.10
C MET A 19 9.23 9.44 -9.55
N GLN A 20 9.37 9.46 -8.23
CA GLN A 20 10.28 8.55 -7.52
C GLN A 20 9.87 7.08 -7.66
N ARG A 21 10.86 6.19 -7.59
CA ARG A 21 10.62 4.74 -7.58
C ARG A 21 9.85 4.33 -6.33
N VAL A 22 8.79 3.57 -6.51
CA VAL A 22 7.94 3.06 -5.43
C VAL A 22 8.19 1.57 -5.24
N SER A 23 8.25 1.13 -3.98
CA SER A 23 8.37 -0.29 -3.62
C SER A 23 7.00 -0.90 -3.29
N GLY A 24 6.91 -2.23 -3.32
CA GLY A 24 5.69 -2.91 -2.85
C GLY A 24 5.35 -2.63 -1.38
N HIS A 25 6.33 -2.26 -0.56
CA HIS A 25 6.09 -1.88 0.84
C HIS A 25 5.30 -0.57 0.94
N CYS A 26 5.56 0.39 0.05
CA CYS A 26 4.82 1.65 -0.03
C CYS A 26 3.32 1.39 -0.27
N PHE A 27 2.97 0.41 -1.10
CA PHE A 27 1.57 0.02 -1.33
C PHE A 27 0.90 -0.55 -0.08
N ARG A 28 1.62 -1.31 0.74
CA ARG A 28 1.07 -1.86 1.99
C ARG A 28 0.73 -0.74 2.97
N ILE A 29 1.61 0.24 3.12
CA ILE A 29 1.39 1.41 3.97
C ILE A 29 0.29 2.30 3.39
N GLY A 30 0.44 2.74 2.14
CA GLY A 30 -0.49 3.64 1.48
C GLY A 30 -1.89 3.04 1.34
N GLY A 31 -1.99 1.74 1.04
CA GLY A 31 -3.27 1.02 1.01
C GLY A 31 -3.93 0.95 2.39
N THR A 32 -3.15 0.76 3.47
CA THR A 32 -3.67 0.83 4.84
C THR A 32 -4.25 2.22 5.13
N THR A 33 -3.48 3.29 4.86
CA THR A 33 -3.93 4.67 5.07
C THR A 33 -5.17 4.99 4.23
N ALA A 34 -5.19 4.58 2.95
CA ALA A 34 -6.31 4.83 2.06
C ALA A 34 -7.61 4.15 2.54
N LEU A 35 -7.54 2.88 2.97
CA LEU A 35 -8.71 2.16 3.47
C LEU A 35 -9.24 2.77 4.78
N LEU A 36 -8.34 3.11 5.72
CA LEU A 36 -8.75 3.73 6.98
C LEU A 36 -9.38 5.10 6.77
N ARG A 37 -8.82 5.92 5.85
CA ARG A 37 -9.40 7.22 5.48
C ARG A 37 -10.74 7.08 4.74
N ALA A 38 -10.97 5.97 4.05
CA ALA A 38 -12.25 5.65 3.43
C ALA A 38 -13.29 5.13 4.45
N GLY A 39 -12.99 5.11 5.75
CA GLY A 39 -13.91 4.66 6.80
C GLY A 39 -14.04 3.14 6.90
N VAL A 40 -13.17 2.37 6.23
CA VAL A 40 -13.15 0.92 6.36
C VAL A 40 -12.76 0.56 7.78
N ALA A 41 -13.55 -0.31 8.42
CA ALA A 41 -13.33 -0.72 9.79
C ALA A 41 -11.90 -1.27 10.00
N PRO A 42 -11.20 -0.90 11.10
CA PRO A 42 -9.81 -1.30 11.32
C PRO A 42 -9.57 -2.81 11.28
N GLU A 43 -10.53 -3.60 11.77
CA GLU A 43 -10.45 -5.08 11.75
C GLU A 43 -10.47 -5.65 10.32
N VAL A 44 -11.19 -5.00 9.41
CA VAL A 44 -11.20 -5.37 7.99
C VAL A 44 -9.86 -5.03 7.36
N VAL A 45 -9.29 -3.86 7.66
CA VAL A 45 -7.97 -3.45 7.19
C VAL A 45 -6.86 -4.37 7.75
N LYS A 46 -6.96 -4.76 9.02
CA LYS A 46 -6.03 -5.69 9.68
C LYS A 46 -6.02 -7.05 8.99
N THR A 47 -7.21 -7.59 8.73
CA THR A 47 -7.42 -8.86 8.02
C THR A 47 -6.90 -8.78 6.59
N ALA A 48 -7.32 -7.77 5.83
CA ALA A 48 -6.92 -7.57 4.43
C ALA A 48 -5.39 -7.37 4.28
N GLY A 49 -4.79 -6.60 5.20
CA GLY A 49 -3.36 -6.37 5.25
C GLY A 49 -2.55 -7.54 5.83
N ARG A 50 -3.21 -8.59 6.35
CA ARG A 50 -2.56 -9.72 7.05
C ARG A 50 -1.63 -9.22 8.16
N TRP A 51 -2.11 -8.28 8.97
CA TRP A 51 -1.37 -7.73 10.09
C TRP A 51 -1.57 -8.61 11.33
N LYS A 52 -0.45 -9.05 11.94
CA LYS A 52 -0.50 -9.84 13.18
C LYS A 52 -0.82 -8.99 14.41
N SER A 53 -0.43 -7.71 14.40
CA SER A 53 -0.62 -6.76 15.49
C SER A 53 -1.22 -5.45 14.97
N ASP A 54 -1.58 -4.56 15.89
CA ASP A 54 -2.16 -3.25 15.57
C ASP A 54 -1.11 -2.20 15.14
N ALA A 55 0.10 -2.65 14.78
CA ALA A 55 1.16 -1.77 14.30
C ALA A 55 0.77 -0.96 13.04
N PHE A 56 -0.24 -1.43 12.30
CA PHE A 56 -0.81 -0.76 11.13
C PHE A 56 -1.57 0.53 11.49
N MET A 57 -2.06 0.66 12.73
CA MET A 57 -2.76 1.85 13.22
C MET A 57 -1.86 3.09 13.19
N ARG A 58 -0.53 2.93 13.21
CA ARG A 58 0.42 4.04 13.06
C ARG A 58 0.34 4.74 11.70
N TYR A 59 -0.25 4.07 10.71
CA TYR A 59 -0.49 4.64 9.38
C TYR A 59 -1.83 5.35 9.26
N TRP A 60 -2.63 5.35 10.33
CA TRP A 60 -3.84 6.16 10.45
C TRP A 60 -3.46 7.60 10.81
N ARG A 61 -3.20 8.40 9.79
CA ARG A 61 -2.90 9.84 9.89
C ARG A 61 -3.82 10.62 8.97
#